data_AF-A0A1V6AZ10-F1
#
_entry.id   AF-A0A1V6AZ10-F1
#
_cell.length_a   1.000
_cell.length_b   1.000
_cell.length_c   1.000
_cell.angle_alpha   90.00
_cell.angle_beta   90.00
_cell.angle_gamma   90.00
#
_symmetry.space_group_name_H-M   'P 1'
#
loop_
_entity.id
_entity.type
_entity.pdbx_description
1 polymer ?
#
loop_
_entity_poly.entity_id
_entity_poly.type
_entity_poly.pdbx_seq_one_letter_code
_entity_poly.pdbx_strand_id
1 'polypeptide(L)'
;MGLAGFPNAGKSTLISAMSNARPEIADYPFTTLRPNLGVVYGPEEHSFVMADIPGIIEGAAEGAGLGHEFLRHIERCRMLIQVVDTASTEGRDPKSDFDIICSELERYSPLLASLPLPL
;
A
#
# COMPACT_ATOMS: atom_id res chain seq x y z
N MET A 1 0.80 -5.41 -6.91
CA MET A 1 -0.09 -5.34 -5.73
C MET A 1 0.36 -4.17 -4.89
N GLY A 2 -0.57 -3.47 -4.25
CA GLY A 2 -0.24 -2.36 -3.36
C GLY A 2 -0.51 -2.73 -1.90
N LEU A 3 0.33 -2.27 -0.97
CA LEU A 3 0.09 -2.38 0.46
C LEU A 3 -0.48 -1.06 0.99
N ALA A 4 -1.58 -1.15 1.74
CA ALA A 4 -2.18 -0.03 2.47
C ALA A 4 -2.17 -0.37 3.96
N GLY A 5 -1.76 0.56 4.81
CA GLY A 5 -1.59 0.29 6.25
C GLY A 5 -0.94 1.48 6.94
N PHE A 6 -1.24 1.67 8.22
CA PHE A 6 -0.70 2.81 8.97
C PHE A 6 0.83 2.83 8.98
N PRO A 7 1.46 3.99 9.25
CA PRO A 7 2.87 4.03 9.61
C PRO A 7 3.17 2.96 10.69
N ASN A 8 4.32 2.31 10.55
CA ASN A 8 4.81 1.22 11.40
C ASN A 8 3.97 -0.06 11.44
N ALA A 9 2.91 -0.20 10.63
CA ALA A 9 2.12 -1.44 10.56
C ALA A 9 2.90 -2.67 10.01
N GLY A 10 4.19 -2.51 9.66
CA GLY A 10 5.04 -3.61 9.17
C GLY A 10 5.06 -3.78 7.64
N LYS A 11 4.54 -2.82 6.86
CA LYS A 11 4.50 -2.88 5.38
C LYS A 11 5.86 -3.17 4.75
N SER A 12 6.89 -2.38 5.07
CA SER A 12 8.25 -2.58 4.52
C SER A 12 8.86 -3.93 4.96
N THR A 13 8.55 -4.37 6.18
CA THR A 13 8.96 -5.68 6.69
C THR A 13 8.31 -6.80 5.88
N LEU A 14 7.01 -6.70 5.60
CA LEU A 14 6.28 -7.65 4.78
C LEU A 14 6.83 -7.71 3.34
N ILE A 15 7.08 -6.55 2.72
CA ILE A 15 7.71 -6.48 1.39
C ILE A 15 9.04 -7.21 1.41
N SER A 16 9.91 -6.90 2.37
CA SER A 16 11.25 -7.50 2.49
C SER A 16 11.20 -9.00 2.75
N ALA A 17 10.22 -9.48 3.53
CA ALA A 17 10.06 -10.90 3.84
C ALA A 17 9.53 -11.70 2.66
N MET A 18 8.65 -11.09 1.85
CA MET A 18 8.04 -11.74 0.69
C MET A 18 8.89 -11.62 -0.59
N SER A 19 9.76 -10.61 -0.69
CA SER A 19 10.62 -10.45 -1.85
C SER A 19 11.89 -11.27 -1.72
N ASN A 20 12.13 -12.19 -2.67
CA ASN A 20 13.40 -12.92 -2.76
C ASN A 20 14.59 -12.01 -3.13
N ALA A 21 14.33 -10.74 -3.47
CA ALA A 21 15.32 -9.70 -3.71
C ALA A 21 15.20 -8.62 -2.62
N ARG A 22 16.27 -7.85 -2.37
CA ARG A 22 16.17 -6.67 -1.49
C ARG A 22 15.18 -5.67 -2.09
N PRO A 23 14.32 -5.01 -1.28
CA PRO A 23 13.43 -3.98 -1.79
C PRO A 23 14.22 -2.93 -2.58
N GLU A 24 13.77 -2.62 -3.78
CA GLU A 24 14.34 -1.55 -4.60
C GLU A 24 13.53 -0.28 -4.38
N ILE A 25 14.22 0.83 -4.11
CA ILE A 25 13.61 2.15 -4.07
C ILE A 25 13.44 2.57 -5.53
N ALA A 26 12.18 2.64 -5.99
CA ALA A 26 11.90 2.98 -7.38
C ALA A 26 11.62 4.46 -7.56
N ASP A 27 12.29 5.04 -8.56
CA ASP A 27 12.00 6.37 -9.07
C ASP A 27 10.96 6.28 -10.16
N TYR A 28 9.69 6.23 -9.77
CA TYR A 28 8.64 6.51 -10.73
C TYR A 28 8.83 7.96 -11.20
N PRO A 29 8.91 8.21 -12.52
CA PRO A 29 9.39 9.48 -13.09
C PRO A 29 8.57 10.73 -12.74
N PHE A 30 7.54 10.59 -11.92
CA PHE A 30 6.50 11.57 -11.66
C PHE A 30 6.07 11.64 -10.18
N THR A 31 6.79 10.96 -9.28
CA THR A 31 6.46 10.94 -7.85
C THR A 31 7.56 11.60 -7.03
N THR A 32 7.23 12.58 -6.18
CA THR A 32 8.15 13.12 -5.17
C THR A 32 8.34 12.15 -4.00
N LEU A 33 7.37 11.26 -3.80
CA LEU A 33 7.44 10.14 -2.86
C LEU A 33 8.01 8.93 -3.57
N ARG A 34 9.13 8.40 -3.05
CA ARG A 34 9.74 7.17 -3.55
C ARG A 34 9.09 5.96 -2.86
N PRO A 35 8.27 5.14 -3.54
CA PRO A 35 7.69 3.97 -2.92
C PRO A 35 8.75 2.87 -2.74
N ASN A 36 8.58 2.06 -1.70
CA ASN A 36 9.34 0.82 -1.52
C ASN A 36 8.71 -0.25 -2.42
N LEU A 37 9.49 -0.83 -3.33
CA LEU A 37 9.06 -1.94 -4.18
C LEU A 37 9.77 -3.24 -3.80
N GLY A 38 9.08 -4.37 -3.95
CA GLY A 38 9.67 -5.69 -3.90
C GLY A 38 9.10 -6.59 -4.98
N VAL A 39 9.95 -7.41 -5.60
CA VAL A 39 9.50 -8.46 -6.53
C VAL A 39 9.27 -9.74 -5.74
N VAL A 40 8.02 -10.21 -5.73
CA VAL A 40 7.61 -11.44 -5.08
C VAL A 40 7.52 -12.54 -6.14
N TYR A 41 8.15 -13.67 -5.87
CA TYR A 41 8.14 -14.84 -6.74
C TYR A 41 7.22 -15.89 -6.14
N GLY A 42 6.15 -16.21 -6.86
CA GLY A 42 5.25 -17.30 -6.53
C GLY A 42 5.68 -18.63 -7.15
N PRO A 43 4.87 -19.69 -6.96
CA PRO A 43 5.03 -20.95 -7.68
C PRO A 43 4.89 -20.76 -9.20
N GLU A 44 5.50 -21.66 -9.98
CA GLU A 44 5.31 -21.74 -11.45
C GLU A 44 5.72 -20.48 -12.24
N GLU A 45 6.89 -19.89 -11.92
CA GLU A 45 7.46 -18.71 -12.61
C GLU A 45 6.60 -17.44 -12.57
N HIS A 46 5.51 -17.44 -11.80
CA HIS A 46 4.71 -16.23 -11.61
C HIS A 46 5.42 -15.27 -10.67
N SER A 47 5.71 -14.06 -11.15
CA SER A 47 6.20 -12.98 -10.31
C SER A 47 5.27 -11.78 -10.36
N PHE A 48 5.24 -11.03 -9.27
CA PHE A 48 4.52 -9.77 -9.20
C PHE A 48 5.29 -8.75 -8.39
N VAL A 49 5.09 -7.48 -8.73
CA VAL A 49 5.64 -6.36 -7.96
C VAL A 49 4.67 -6.03 -6.83
N MET A 50 5.19 -5.96 -5.62
CA MET A 50 4.52 -5.41 -4.45
C MET A 50 5.08 -4.01 -4.19
N ALA A 51 4.20 -3.05 -3.94
CA ALA A 51 4.56 -1.67 -3.65
C ALA A 51 3.96 -1.24 -2.32
N ASP A 52 4.73 -0.52 -1.49
CA ASP A 52 4.15 0.27 -0.41
C ASP A 52 3.45 1.49 -1.02
N ILE A 53 2.19 1.72 -0.67
CA ILE A 53 1.45 2.89 -1.13
C ILE A 53 1.55 3.98 -0.06
N PRO A 54 2.46 4.94 -0.21
CA PRO A 54 2.55 6.05 0.72
C PRO A 54 1.27 6.91 0.66
N GLY A 55 0.90 7.46 1.81
CA GLY A 55 -0.04 8.57 1.88
C GLY A 55 -1.52 8.25 1.79
N ILE A 56 -1.97 7.00 1.57
CA ILE A 56 -3.43 6.66 1.58
C ILE A 56 -4.13 7.09 2.88
N ILE A 57 -3.41 7.21 3.98
CA ILE A 57 -3.97 7.42 5.33
C ILE A 57 -3.74 8.86 5.82
N GLU A 58 -2.75 9.57 5.27
CA GLU A 58 -2.43 10.95 5.66
C GLU A 58 -3.05 11.94 4.68
N GLY A 59 -4.34 12.24 4.85
CA GLY A 59 -4.99 13.32 4.08
C GLY A 59 -5.05 13.06 2.57
N ALA A 60 -5.05 11.78 2.15
CA ALA A 60 -5.11 11.39 0.73
C ALA A 60 -6.35 11.98 0.05
N ALA A 61 -7.50 11.88 0.72
CA ALA A 61 -8.78 12.43 0.25
C ALA A 61 -8.81 13.96 0.21
N GLU A 62 -7.95 14.63 0.99
CA GLU A 62 -7.85 16.09 1.08
C GLU A 62 -6.77 16.67 0.14
N GLY A 63 -6.11 15.81 -0.65
CA GLY A 63 -5.12 16.22 -1.63
C GLY A 63 -3.75 16.57 -1.03
N ALA A 64 -3.40 15.99 0.12
CA ALA A 64 -2.15 16.24 0.86
C ALA A 64 -0.87 15.73 0.15
N GLY A 65 -0.62 16.20 -1.08
CA GLY A 65 0.65 16.00 -1.80
C GLY A 65 0.74 14.73 -2.66
N LEU A 66 -0.27 13.87 -2.65
CA LEU A 66 -0.38 12.74 -3.57
C LEU A 66 -0.98 13.21 -4.90
N GLY A 67 -0.18 13.90 -5.71
CA GLY A 67 -0.63 14.47 -6.98
C GLY A 67 -1.33 13.46 -7.91
N HIS A 68 -2.07 13.97 -8.90
CA HIS A 68 -2.85 13.17 -9.86
C HIS A 68 -2.02 12.11 -10.62
N GLU A 69 -0.70 12.27 -10.67
CA GLU A 69 0.19 11.30 -11.28
C GLU A 69 0.41 10.07 -10.40
N PHE A 70 0.50 10.22 -9.08
CA PHE A 70 0.59 9.10 -8.14
C PHE A 70 -0.64 8.20 -8.22
N LEU A 71 -1.83 8.80 -8.37
CA LEU A 71 -3.08 8.09 -8.65
C LEU A 71 -2.94 7.14 -9.84
N ARG A 72 -2.53 7.65 -11.00
CA ARG A 72 -2.34 6.83 -12.22
C ARG A 72 -1.39 5.65 -12.03
N HIS A 73 -0.46 5.73 -11.06
CA HIS A 73 0.44 4.62 -10.75
C HIS A 73 -0.21 3.60 -9.82
N ILE A 74 -0.95 4.03 -8.79
CA ILE A 74 -1.70 3.12 -7.93
C ILE A 74 -2.83 2.44 -8.69
N GLU A 75 -3.48 3.12 -9.64
CA GLU A 75 -4.53 2.53 -10.49
C GLU A 75 -4.04 1.33 -11.33
N ARG A 76 -2.72 1.14 -11.49
CA ARG A 76 -2.13 -0.06 -12.11
C ARG A 76 -2.12 -1.26 -11.16
N CYS A 77 -2.35 -1.05 -9.87
CA CYS A 77 -2.48 -2.12 -8.90
C CYS A 77 -3.76 -2.91 -9.19
N ARG A 78 -3.60 -4.21 -9.45
CA ARG A 78 -4.72 -5.13 -9.64
C ARG A 78 -5.36 -5.62 -8.34
N MET A 79 -4.72 -5.31 -7.21
CA MET A 79 -5.10 -5.75 -5.87
C MET A 79 -4.44 -4.85 -4.82
N LEU A 80 -5.16 -4.56 -3.75
CA LEU A 80 -4.68 -3.89 -2.56
C LEU A 80 -4.70 -4.90 -1.40
N ILE A 81 -3.65 -4.90 -0.59
CA ILE A 81 -3.55 -5.72 0.62
C ILE A 81 -3.46 -4.76 1.79
N GLN A 82 -4.33 -4.98 2.77
CA GLN A 82 -4.37 -4.17 3.97
C GLN A 82 -3.49 -4.78 5.06
N VAL A 83 -2.53 -4.01 5.54
CA VAL A 83 -1.60 -4.43 6.59
C VAL A 83 -2.02 -3.76 7.89
N VAL A 84 -2.47 -4.58 8.84
CA VAL A 84 -2.95 -4.16 10.16
C VAL A 84 -2.02 -4.72 11.23
N ASP A 85 -1.56 -3.86 12.15
CA ASP A 85 -0.81 -4.30 13.32
C ASP A 85 -1.76 -4.85 14.38
N THR A 86 -1.84 -6.18 14.49
CA THR A 86 -2.69 -6.86 15.47
C THR A 86 -2.13 -6.84 16.89
N ALA A 87 -0.85 -6.50 17.06
CA ALA A 87 -0.22 -6.45 18.38
C ALA A 87 -0.43 -5.09 19.08
N SER A 88 -1.10 -4.14 18.42
CA SER A 88 -1.34 -2.78 18.93
C SER A 88 -0.05 -2.12 19.44
N THR A 89 1.06 -2.30 18.72
CA THR A 89 2.39 -1.81 19.13
C THR A 89 2.44 -0.29 19.26
N GLU A 90 1.61 0.42 18.50
CA GLU A 90 1.42 1.87 18.54
C GLU A 90 0.23 2.29 19.42
N GLY A 91 -0.38 1.36 20.17
CA GLY A 91 -1.54 1.62 21.04
C GLY A 91 -2.87 1.85 20.31
N ARG A 92 -2.93 1.54 19.00
CA ARG A 92 -4.16 1.63 18.20
C ARG A 92 -4.95 0.32 18.22
N ASP A 93 -6.28 0.43 18.11
CA ASP A 93 -7.15 -0.72 17.93
C ASP A 93 -7.05 -1.22 16.47
N PRO A 94 -6.68 -2.49 16.23
CA PRO A 94 -6.51 -3.04 14.88
C PRO A 94 -7.76 -2.92 14.02
N LYS A 95 -8.94 -3.06 14.65
CA LYS A 95 -10.22 -2.93 13.95
C LYS A 95 -10.46 -1.48 13.53
N SER A 96 -10.24 -0.52 14.42
CA SER A 96 -10.30 0.90 14.06
C SER A 96 -9.33 1.24 12.92
N ASP A 97 -8.10 0.73 12.95
CA ASP A 97 -7.13 0.94 11.87
C ASP A 97 -7.67 0.37 10.55
N PHE A 98 -8.30 -0.79 10.61
CA PHE A 98 -8.94 -1.40 9.45
C PHE A 98 -10.04 -0.50 8.84
N ASP A 99 -10.99 -0.09 9.68
CA ASP A 99 -12.15 0.71 9.29
C ASP A 99 -11.73 2.08 8.71
N ILE A 100 -10.70 2.72 9.29
CA ILE A 100 -10.17 4.01 8.82
C ILE A 100 -9.62 3.88 7.40
N ILE A 101 -8.80 2.86 7.14
CA ILE A 101 -8.19 2.67 5.81
C ILE A 101 -9.27 2.39 4.75
N CYS A 102 -10.30 1.59 5.08
CA CYS A 102 -11.42 1.37 4.16
C CYS A 102 -12.13 2.69 3.81
N SER A 103 -12.44 3.49 4.83
CA SER A 103 -13.07 4.82 4.65
C SER A 103 -12.19 5.79 3.86
N GLU A 104 -10.86 5.76 4.04
CA GLU A 104 -9.93 6.55 3.22
C GLU A 104 -9.91 6.08 1.76
N LEU A 105 -9.82 4.77 1.52
CA LEU A 105 -9.84 4.21 0.16
C LEU A 105 -11.13 4.59 -0.60
N GLU A 106 -12.28 4.50 0.07
CA GLU A 106 -13.59 4.90 -0.48
C GLU A 106 -13.64 6.38 -0.83
N ARG A 107 -13.15 7.25 0.05
CA ARG A 107 -13.10 8.70 -0.18
C ARG A 107 -12.07 9.09 -1.25
N TYR A 108 -10.98 8.35 -1.34
CA TYR A 108 -9.87 8.65 -2.23
C TYR A 108 -10.15 8.25 -3.68
N SER A 109 -10.66 7.04 -3.92
CA SER A 109 -10.99 6.59 -5.28
C SER A 109 -11.98 5.42 -5.27
N PRO A 110 -13.16 5.58 -5.91
CA PRO A 110 -14.09 4.47 -6.12
C PRO A 110 -13.45 3.27 -6.83
N LEU A 111 -12.47 3.50 -7.71
CA LEU A 111 -11.75 2.44 -8.39
C LEU A 111 -10.90 1.62 -7.40
N LEU A 112 -10.16 2.28 -6.52
CA LEU A 112 -9.31 1.61 -5.54
C LEU A 112 -10.13 0.89 -4.47
N ALA A 113 -11.24 1.46 -4.04
CA ALA A 113 -12.19 0.80 -3.15
C ALA A 113 -12.85 -0.44 -3.79
N SER A 114 -12.95 -0.48 -5.12
CA SER A 114 -13.48 -1.64 -5.85
C SER A 114 -12.46 -2.77 -6.09
N LEU A 115 -11.17 -2.54 -5.79
CA LEU A 115 -10.15 -3.57 -5.95
C LEU A 115 -10.38 -4.72 -4.95
N PRO A 116 -9.99 -5.96 -5.31
CA PRO A 116 -10.01 -7.06 -4.35
C PRO A 116 -9.17 -6.70 -3.11
N LEU A 117 -9.80 -6.80 -1.93
CA LEU A 117 -9.21 -6.59 -0.61
C LEU A 117 -9.22 -7.91 0.17
N PRO A 118 -8.21 -8.79 -0.01
CA PRO A 118 -8.01 -9.91 0.90
C PRO A 118 -7.53 -9.38 2.26
N LEU A 119 -8.21 -9.82 3.33
CA LEU A 119 -7.82 -9.63 4.73
C LEU A 119 -6.67 -10.59 5.10
#